data_AF-A0A7Y2C5W3-F1
#
_entry.id   AF-A0A7Y2C5W3-F1
#
_cell.length_a   1.000
_cell.length_b   1.000
_cell.length_c   1.000
_cell.angle_alpha   90.00
_cell.angle_beta   90.00
_cell.angle_gamma   90.00
#
_symmetry.space_group_name_H-M   'P 1'
#
loop_
_entity.id
_entity.type
_entity.pdbx_description
1 polymer ?
#
loop_
_entity_poly.entity_id
_entity_poly.type
_entity_poly.pdbx_seq_one_letter_code
_entity_poly.pdbx_strand_id
1 'polypeptide(L)' 'MDEIQYIGEHLLPGKLGHLFVVVGFIASLVSALYYFFGVQKGDYGQDSNWVKFGKWAFVIHGISVMGIILTIFY' A
#
# COMPACT_ATOMS: atom_id res chain seq x y z
N MET A 1 28.07 -15.89 -5.54
CA MET A 1 27.06 -16.17 -6.58
C MET A 1 27.13 -15.00 -7.52
N ASP A 2 27.42 -15.23 -8.80
CA ASP A 2 27.46 -14.14 -9.78
C ASP A 2 26.05 -13.58 -9.97
N GLU A 3 25.92 -12.25 -9.97
CA GLU A 3 24.64 -11.60 -10.24
C GLU A 3 24.26 -11.81 -11.71
N ILE A 4 23.07 -12.37 -11.95
CA ILE A 4 22.52 -12.50 -13.29
C ILE A 4 22.20 -11.09 -13.80
N GLN A 5 22.93 -10.65 -14.83
CA GLN A 5 22.68 -9.38 -15.51
C GLN A 5 21.66 -9.55 -16.64
N TYR A 6 20.52 -8.87 -16.51
CA TYR A 6 19.47 -8.84 -17.52
C TYR A 6 19.73 -7.70 -18.51
N ILE A 7 20.71 -7.89 -19.40
CA ILE A 7 21.13 -6.87 -20.37
C ILE A 7 20.01 -6.65 -21.40
N GLY A 8 19.55 -5.41 -21.53
CA GLY A 8 18.50 -5.02 -22.48
C GLY A 8 17.06 -5.14 -21.95
N GLU A 9 16.86 -5.61 -20.71
CA GLU A 9 15.53 -5.71 -20.10
C GLU A 9 15.15 -4.48 -19.26
N HIS A 10 13.89 -4.04 -19.36
CA HIS A 10 13.34 -3.02 -18.49
C HIS A 10 12.89 -3.62 -17.16
N LEU A 11 13.78 -3.70 -16.18
CA LEU A 11 13.49 -4.26 -14.85
C LEU A 11 12.74 -3.31 -13.90
N LEU A 12 12.70 -2.01 -14.20
CA LEU A 12 12.09 -1.00 -13.33
C LEU A 12 10.60 -1.24 -13.06
N PRO A 13 9.75 -1.58 -14.06
CA PRO A 13 8.32 -1.80 -13.84
C PRO A 13 8.07 -2.97 -12.88
N GLY A 14 8.80 -4.08 -13.03
CA GLY A 14 8.70 -5.23 -12.13
C GLY A 14 9.11 -4.90 -10.69
N LYS A 15 10.17 -4.11 -10.51
CA LYS A 15 10.61 -3.65 -9.17
C LYS A 15 9.58 -2.72 -8.52
N LEU A 16 8.98 -1.81 -9.29
CA LEU A 16 7.91 -0.93 -8.81
C LEU A 16 6.64 -1.70 -8.47
N GLY A 17 6.24 -2.66 -9.30
CA GLY A 17 5.09 -3.53 -9.02
C GLY A 17 5.26 -4.28 -7.70
N HIS A 18 6.43 -4.87 -7.47
CA HIS A 18 6.74 -5.55 -6.22
C HIS A 18 6.69 -4.60 -5.01
N LEU A 19 7.23 -3.38 -5.14
CA LEU A 19 7.11 -2.35 -4.11
C LEU A 19 5.65 -2.02 -3.80
N PHE A 20 4.81 -1.83 -4.83
CA PHE A 20 3.39 -1.53 -4.63
C PHE A 20 2.64 -2.67 -3.95
N VAL A 21 2.95 -3.94 -4.25
CA VAL A 21 2.37 -5.09 -3.54
C VAL A 21 2.67 -5.04 -2.04
N VAL A 22 3.94 -4.84 -1.68
CA VAL A 22 4.38 -4.80 -0.28
C VAL A 22 3.75 -3.62 0.46
N VAL A 23 3.81 -2.42 -0.13
CA VAL A 23 3.23 -1.20 0.47
C VAL A 23 1.72 -1.33 0.60
N GLY A 24 1.04 -1.83 -0.43
CA GLY A 24 -0.41 -2.02 -0.43
C GLY A 24 -0.87 -3.00 0.64
N PHE A 25 -0.14 -4.10 0.84
CA PHE A 25 -0.45 -5.09 1.87
C PHE A 25 -0.28 -4.52 3.29
N ILE A 26 0.84 -3.83 3.56
CA ILE A 26 1.06 -3.22 4.87
C ILE A 26 0.01 -2.12 5.13
N ALA A 27 -0.29 -1.29 4.13
CA ALA A 27 -1.26 -0.21 4.24
C ALA A 27 -2.67 -0.73 4.54
N SER A 28 -3.10 -1.86 3.97
CA SER A 28 -4.43 -2.44 4.27
C SER A 28 -4.52 -2.97 5.70
N LEU A 29 -3.47 -3.61 6.21
CA LEU A 29 -3.40 -4.06 7.61
C LEU A 29 -3.42 -2.87 8.58
N VAL A 30 -2.61 -1.84 8.30
CA VAL A 30 -2.61 -0.60 9.10
C VAL A 30 -3.99 0.04 9.09
N SER A 31 -4.63 0.18 7.92
CA SER A 31 -5.99 0.71 7.81
C SER A 31 -6.97 -0.09 8.66
N ALA A 32 -6.93 -1.42 8.60
CA ALA A 32 -7.83 -2.29 9.37
C ALA A 32 -7.65 -2.11 10.88
N LEU A 33 -6.40 -2.08 11.36
CA LEU A 33 -6.09 -1.89 12.78
C LEU A 33 -6.55 -0.52 13.29
N TYR A 34 -6.30 0.54 12.52
CA TYR A 34 -6.68 1.89 12.92
C TYR A 34 -8.20 2.07 13.00
N TYR A 35 -8.96 1.52 12.05
CA TYR A 35 -10.42 1.53 12.14
C TYR A 35 -10.93 0.67 13.30
N PHE A 36 -10.35 -0.51 13.52
CA PHE A 36 -10.73 -1.39 14.63
C PHE A 36 -10.54 -0.70 15.98
N PHE A 37 -9.38 -0.10 16.24
CA PHE A 37 -9.13 0.62 17.48
C PHE A 37 -9.96 1.89 17.63
N GLY A 38 -10.25 2.59 16.52
CA GLY A 38 -11.15 3.76 16.54
C GLY A 38 -12.54 3.39 17.04
N VAL A 39 -13.09 2.27 16.55
CA VAL A 39 -14.38 1.75 17.02
C VAL A 39 -14.29 1.32 18.49
N GLN A 40 -13.26 0.58 18.87
CA GLN A 40 -13.13 0.04 20.23
C GLN A 40 -12.97 1.13 21.30
N LYS A 41 -12.33 2.25 20.96
CA LYS A 41 -12.14 3.38 21.88
C LYS A 41 -13.35 4.32 21.97
N GLY A 42 -14.41 4.06 21.21
CA GLY A 42 -15.56 4.97 21.11
C GLY A 42 -15.21 6.32 20.48
N ASP A 43 -14.02 6.45 19.89
CA ASP A 43 -13.54 7.63 19.19
C ASP A 43 -13.87 7.47 17.71
N TYR A 44 -15.17 7.54 17.40
CA TYR A 44 -15.70 7.39 16.06
C TYR A 44 -16.28 8.73 15.58
N GLY A 45 -15.64 9.35 14.61
CA GLY A 45 -16.05 10.64 14.07
C GLY A 45 -15.02 11.21 13.10
N GLN A 46 -15.39 12.26 12.35
CA GLN A 46 -14.48 12.88 11.38
C GLN A 46 -13.20 13.42 12.02
N ASP A 47 -13.23 13.79 13.30
CA ASP A 47 -12.08 14.34 14.00
C ASP A 47 -11.19 13.33 14.71
N SER A 48 -11.62 12.07 14.81
CA SER A 48 -10.82 11.01 15.43
C SER A 48 -9.50 10.83 14.67
N ASN A 49 -8.40 10.86 15.42
CA ASN A 49 -7.09 10.56 14.88
C ASN A 49 -7.03 9.12 14.35
N TRP A 50 -7.69 8.17 15.03
CA TRP A 50 -7.74 6.77 14.59
C TRP A 50 -8.36 6.63 13.20
N VAL A 51 -9.49 7.30 13.00
CA VAL A 51 -10.21 7.32 11.70
C VAL A 51 -9.38 8.05 10.64
N LYS A 52 -8.77 9.19 10.96
CA LYS A 52 -7.92 9.97 10.03
C LYS A 52 -6.76 9.12 9.49
N PHE A 53 -6.01 8.46 10.37
CA PHE A 53 -4.90 7.59 9.97
C PHE A 53 -5.38 6.36 9.19
N GLY A 54 -6.50 5.75 9.60
CA GLY A 54 -7.11 4.65 8.84
C GLY A 54 -7.49 5.05 7.41
N LYS A 55 -8.06 6.25 7.22
CA LYS A 55 -8.40 6.79 5.89
C LYS A 55 -7.17 6.99 5.01
N TRP A 56 -6.11 7.60 5.55
CA TRP A 56 -4.86 7.79 4.80
C TRP A 56 -4.21 6.46 4.41
N ALA A 57 -4.15 5.49 5.32
CA ALA A 57 -3.65 4.16 5.02
C ALA A 57 -4.47 3.48 3.92
N PHE A 58 -5.80 3.62 3.94
CA PHE A 58 -6.66 3.10 2.88
C PHE A 58 -6.43 3.78 1.52
N VAL A 59 -6.22 5.09 1.50
CA VAL A 59 -5.87 5.83 0.27
C VAL A 59 -4.53 5.34 -0.30
N ILE A 60 -3.52 5.16 0.55
CA ILE A 60 -2.22 4.60 0.13
C ILE A 60 -2.39 3.21 -0.45
N HIS A 61 -3.19 2.35 0.20
CA HIS A 61 -3.52 1.03 -0.34
C HIS A 61 -4.16 1.12 -1.75
N GLY A 62 -5.13 2.03 -1.94
CA GLY A 62 -5.74 2.26 -3.25
C GLY A 62 -4.74 2.73 -4.32
N ILE A 63 -3.84 3.67 -3.97
CA ILE A 63 -2.77 4.12 -4.87
C ILE A 63 -1.82 2.97 -5.20
N SER A 64 -1.48 2.11 -4.23
CA SER A 64 -0.66 0.92 -4.47
C SER A 64 -1.34 -0.05 -5.44
N VAL A 65 -2.64 -0.33 -5.27
CA VAL A 65 -3.39 -1.19 -6.20
C VAL A 65 -3.39 -0.62 -7.62
N MET A 66 -3.58 0.71 -7.77
CA MET A 66 -3.46 1.37 -9.07
C MET A 66 -2.04 1.27 -9.64
N GLY A 67 -1.03 1.46 -8.81
CA GLY A 67 0.38 1.30 -9.18
C GLY A 67 0.68 -0.10 -9.72
N ILE A 68 0.19 -1.16 -9.05
CA ILE A 68 0.32 -2.54 -9.53
C ILE A 68 -0.27 -2.69 -10.93
N ILE A 69 -1.51 -2.21 -11.13
CA ILE A 69 -2.20 -2.30 -12.41
C ILE A 69 -1.40 -1.58 -13.50
N LEU A 70 -0.94 -0.35 -13.24
CA LEU A 70 -0.15 0.41 -14.21
C LEU A 70 1.17 -0.28 -14.57
N THR A 71 1.86 -0.89 -13.59
CA THR A 71 3.13 -1.61 -13.83
C THR A 71 2.97 -2.91 -14.60
N ILE A 72 1.75 -3.44 -14.74
CA ILE A 72 1.50 -4.62 -15.59
C ILE A 72 1.39 -4.23 -17.06
N PHE A 73 0.90 -3.01 -17.36
CA PHE A 73 0.66 -2.55 -18.72
C PHE A 73 1.84 -1.80 -19.36
N TYR A 74 2.91 -1.57 -18.61
CA TYR A 74 4.15 -0.91 -19.08
C TYR A 74 5.34 -1.85 -18.92
#